data_AF-A0A9E5QRT2-F1
#
_entry.id   AF-A0A9E5QRT2-F1
#
_cell.length_a   1.000
_cell.length_b   1.000
_cell.length_c   1.000
_cell.angle_alpha   90.00
_cell.angle_beta   90.00
_cell.angle_gamma   90.00
#
_symmetry.space_group_name_H-M   'P 1'
#
loop_
_entity.id
_entity.type
_entity.pdbx_description
1 polymer ?
#
loop_
_entity_poly.entity_id
_entity_poly.type
_entity_poly.pdbx_seq_one_letter_code
_entity_poly.pdbx_strand_id
1 'polypeptide(L)'
;QEVLDTALIVPSLPEALKDVQRVMGTVGRLDVPEIRPDSPRTALPWLLAVKSAALVFGPEDRGLSNAELGLCQRWLTIPVSPAIHR
;
A
#
# COMPACT_ATOMS: atom_id res chain seq x y z
N GLN A 1 -2.76 -3.15 22.17
CA GLN A 1 -1.52 -2.62 22.77
C GLN A 1 -0.31 -3.37 22.21
N GLU A 2 -0.27 -4.70 22.32
CA GLU A 2 0.86 -5.56 21.87
C GLU A 2 1.43 -5.23 20.47
N VAL A 3 0.59 -5.05 19.46
CA VAL A 3 1.04 -4.72 18.09
C VAL A 3 1.81 -3.39 18.01
N LEU A 4 1.39 -2.39 18.79
CA LEU A 4 2.08 -1.10 18.85
C LEU A 4 3.37 -1.19 19.66
N ASP A 5 3.37 -2.00 20.71
CA ASP A 5 4.53 -2.17 21.60
C ASP A 5 5.70 -2.85 20.87
N THR A 6 5.42 -3.69 19.87
CA THR A 6 6.42 -4.34 19.01
C THR A 6 6.62 -3.65 17.66
N ALA A 7 6.01 -2.48 17.43
CA ALA A 7 6.12 -1.78 16.16
C ALA A 7 7.56 -1.25 15.97
N LEU A 8 8.15 -1.53 14.81
CA LEU A 8 9.48 -1.04 14.47
C LEU A 8 9.36 0.36 13.86
N ILE A 9 10.01 1.34 14.47
CA ILE A 9 10.13 2.70 13.94
C ILE A 9 11.45 2.78 13.18
N VAL A 10 11.36 3.03 11.88
CA VAL A 10 12.52 3.15 10.98
C VAL A 10 12.48 4.52 10.29
N PRO A 11 13.64 5.08 9.90
CA PRO A 11 13.73 6.45 9.37
C PRO A 11 13.20 6.60 7.94
N SER A 12 12.97 5.50 7.20
CA SER A 12 12.53 5.58 5.80
C SER A 12 11.75 4.36 5.33
N LEU A 13 10.93 4.55 4.28
CA LEU A 13 10.20 3.46 3.63
C LEU A 13 11.13 2.40 3.01
N PRO A 14 12.22 2.74 2.29
CA PRO A 14 13.17 1.74 1.82
C PRO A 14 13.75 0.84 2.92
N GLU A 15 13.99 1.39 4.11
CA GLU A 15 14.46 0.61 5.25
C GLU A 15 13.38 -0.35 5.78
N ALA A 16 12.12 0.11 5.85
CA ALA A 16 10.98 -0.73 6.21
C ALA A 16 10.76 -1.89 5.21
N LEU A 17 11.14 -1.69 3.95
CA LEU A 17 10.94 -2.65 2.86
C LEU A 17 12.15 -3.56 2.62
N LYS A 18 13.19 -3.46 3.44
CA LYS A 18 14.36 -4.32 3.32
C LYS A 18 13.95 -5.79 3.47
N ASP A 19 14.44 -6.63 2.56
CA ASP A 19 14.17 -8.08 2.51
C ASP A 19 12.68 -8.44 2.32
N VAL A 20 11.85 -7.50 1.87
CA VAL A 20 10.46 -7.76 1.47
C VAL A 20 10.40 -8.22 0.02
N GLN A 21 9.76 -9.38 -0.21
CA GLN A 21 9.69 -9.99 -1.54
C GLN A 21 8.57 -9.39 -2.40
N ARG A 22 7.46 -8.96 -1.78
CA ARG A 22 6.33 -8.31 -2.48
C ARG A 22 5.83 -7.12 -1.68
N VAL A 23 5.78 -5.98 -2.34
CA VAL A 23 5.34 -4.70 -1.79
C VAL A 23 4.12 -4.22 -2.57
N MET A 24 3.06 -3.92 -1.84
CA MET A 24 1.83 -3.37 -2.38
C MET A 24 1.52 -2.02 -1.74
N GLY A 25 1.28 -1.01 -2.56
CA GLY A 25 0.91 0.33 -2.09
C GLY A 25 -0.61 0.53 -2.14
N THR A 26 -1.18 1.16 -1.12
CA THR A 26 -2.57 1.60 -1.18
C THR A 26 -2.66 2.95 -1.89
N VAL A 27 -3.56 3.05 -2.86
CA VAL A 27 -3.88 4.29 -3.55
C VAL A 27 -5.36 4.59 -3.40
N GLY A 28 -5.67 5.88 -3.20
CA GLY A 28 -7.03 6.37 -3.25
C GLY A 28 -7.53 6.40 -4.70
N ARG A 29 -7.99 7.57 -5.14
CA ARG A 29 -8.35 7.77 -6.54
C ARG A 29 -7.09 8.09 -7.35
N LEU A 30 -6.91 7.39 -8.46
CA LEU A 30 -5.93 7.77 -9.48
C LEU A 30 -6.67 8.46 -10.62
N ASP A 31 -6.25 9.67 -10.96
CA ASP A 31 -6.81 10.43 -12.09
C ASP A 31 -6.13 10.06 -13.42
N VAL A 32 -5.49 8.88 -13.49
CA VAL A 32 -4.81 8.36 -14.67
C VAL A 32 -5.61 7.18 -15.23
N PRO A 33 -6.33 7.33 -16.36
CA PRO A 33 -7.29 6.34 -16.85
C PRO A 33 -6.70 4.97 -17.19
N GLU A 34 -5.42 4.93 -17.53
CA GLU A 34 -4.70 3.72 -17.94
C GLU A 34 -4.29 2.85 -16.74
N ILE A 35 -4.23 3.45 -15.54
CA ILE A 35 -3.85 2.75 -14.33
C ILE A 35 -5.10 2.25 -13.63
N ARG A 36 -5.24 0.92 -13.53
CA ARG A 36 -6.29 0.28 -12.73
C ARG A 36 -5.67 -0.45 -11.55
N PRO A 37 -5.75 0.12 -10.35
CA PRO A 37 -5.33 -0.58 -9.14
C PRO A 37 -6.17 -1.84 -8.93
N ASP A 38 -5.56 -2.84 -8.31
CA ASP A 38 -6.24 -4.07 -7.98
C ASP A 38 -7.24 -3.88 -6.82
N SER A 39 -8.27 -4.71 -6.78
CA SER A 39 -9.11 -4.83 -5.59
C SER A 39 -8.38 -5.65 -4.51
N PRO A 40 -8.61 -5.43 -3.20
CA PRO A 40 -8.04 -6.26 -2.14
C PRO A 40 -8.27 -7.76 -2.36
N ARG A 41 -9.45 -8.14 -2.87
CA ARG A 41 -9.84 -9.53 -3.12
C ARG A 41 -8.95 -10.22 -4.15
N THR A 42 -8.50 -9.49 -5.17
CA THR A 42 -7.65 -10.02 -6.24
C THR A 42 -6.16 -9.83 -5.94
N ALA A 43 -5.81 -8.78 -5.19
CA ALA A 43 -4.44 -8.40 -4.93
C ALA A 43 -3.79 -9.18 -3.77
N LEU A 44 -4.54 -9.38 -2.67
CA LEU A 44 -3.99 -10.00 -1.46
C LEU A 44 -3.54 -11.46 -1.64
N PRO A 45 -4.22 -12.32 -2.43
CA PRO A 45 -3.70 -13.65 -2.72
C PRO A 45 -2.31 -13.63 -3.38
N TRP A 46 -2.08 -12.67 -4.28
CA TRP A 46 -0.75 -12.46 -4.86
C TRP A 46 0.22 -11.93 -3.80
N LEU A 47 -0.17 -10.99 -2.95
CA LEU A 47 0.71 -10.46 -1.91
C LEU A 47 1.17 -11.54 -0.93
N LEU A 48 0.26 -12.42 -0.52
CA LEU A 48 0.48 -13.45 0.52
C LEU A 48 1.14 -14.74 -0.01
N ALA A 49 1.32 -14.89 -1.31
CA ALA A 49 1.95 -16.08 -1.90
C ALA A 49 3.50 -16.08 -1.81
N VAL A 50 4.07 -15.28 -0.91
CA VAL A 50 5.50 -15.22 -0.56
C VAL A 50 5.68 -15.18 0.96
N LYS A 51 6.90 -15.42 1.45
CA LYS A 51 7.17 -15.45 2.89
C LYS A 51 7.25 -14.06 3.52
N SER A 52 7.70 -13.06 2.76
CA SER A 52 7.87 -11.68 3.23
C SER A 52 7.14 -10.72 2.30
N ALA A 53 6.12 -10.05 2.83
CA ALA A 53 5.25 -9.16 2.09
C ALA A 53 4.94 -7.89 2.89
N ALA A 54 4.79 -6.76 2.20
CA ALA A 54 4.43 -5.48 2.79
C ALA A 54 3.20 -4.88 2.11
N LEU A 55 2.29 -4.36 2.93
CA LEU A 55 1.19 -3.51 2.51
C LEU A 55 1.44 -2.11 3.06
N VAL A 56 1.65 -1.14 2.17
CA VAL A 56 2.07 0.22 2.52
C VAL A 56 0.88 1.17 2.47
N PHE A 57 0.65 1.87 3.58
CA PHE A 57 -0.34 2.92 3.72
C PHE A 57 0.34 4.28 3.77
N GLY A 58 -0.23 5.26 3.08
CA GLY A 58 0.26 6.64 3.13
C GLY A 58 -0.37 7.45 4.27
N PRO A 59 0.15 8.67 4.53
CA PRO A 59 -0.45 9.61 5.46
C PRO A 59 -1.90 9.97 5.07
N GLU A 60 -2.72 10.33 6.06
CA GLU A 60 -4.15 10.66 5.86
C GLU A 60 -4.36 11.80 4.86
N ASP A 61 -3.56 12.87 4.95
CA ASP A 61 -3.78 14.09 4.18
C ASP A 61 -3.43 13.95 2.69
N ARG A 62 -2.40 13.18 2.37
CA ARG A 62 -1.81 13.14 1.02
C ARG A 62 -1.70 11.75 0.39
N GLY A 63 -1.85 10.68 1.17
CA GLY A 63 -1.54 9.33 0.73
C GLY A 63 -0.07 9.15 0.31
N LEU A 64 0.20 8.09 -0.44
CA LEU A 64 1.53 7.81 -0.96
C LEU A 64 1.88 8.75 -2.12
N SER A 65 3.07 9.33 -2.08
CA SER A 65 3.68 10.07 -3.16
C SER A 65 4.05 9.13 -4.32
N ASN A 66 4.25 9.69 -5.51
CA ASN A 66 4.71 8.92 -6.66
C ASN A 66 6.05 8.20 -6.41
N ALA A 67 6.94 8.81 -5.62
CA ALA A 67 8.20 8.18 -5.24
C ALA A 67 7.98 6.95 -4.34
N GLU A 68 7.08 7.05 -3.36
CA GLU A 68 6.70 5.92 -2.48
C GLU A 68 5.98 4.83 -3.28
N LEU A 69 5.12 5.20 -4.23
CA LEU A 69 4.44 4.25 -5.13
C LEU A 69 5.40 3.55 -6.09
N GLY A 70 6.47 4.21 -6.51
CA GLY A 70 7.53 3.62 -7.33
C GLY A 70 8.32 2.50 -6.63
N LEU A 71 8.23 2.41 -5.29
CA LEU A 71 8.81 1.31 -4.51
C LEU A 71 7.87 0.09 -4.45
N CYS A 72 6.63 0.23 -4.89
CA CYS A 72 5.62 -0.82 -4.84
C CYS A 72 5.52 -1.54 -6.20
N GLN A 73 5.37 -2.87 -6.18
CA GLN A 73 5.22 -3.65 -7.41
C GLN A 73 3.77 -3.69 -7.91
N ARG A 74 2.81 -3.55 -7.00
CA ARG A 74 1.38 -3.45 -7.32
C ARG A 74 0.74 -2.37 -6.46
N TRP A 75 -0.38 -1.86 -6.96
CA TRP A 75 -1.20 -0.89 -6.24
C TRP A 75 -2.59 -1.48 -6.02
N LEU A 76 -3.18 -1.19 -4.86
CA LEU A 76 -4.55 -1.58 -4.56
C LEU A 76 -5.39 -0.36 -4.21
N THR A 77 -6.65 -0.38 -4.62
CA THR A 77 -7.66 0.58 -4.17
C THR A 77 -8.71 -0.15 -3.36
N ILE A 78 -8.98 0.36 -2.15
CA ILE A 78 -10.08 -0.13 -1.34
C ILE A 78 -11.37 0.49 -1.90
N PRO A 79 -12.35 -0.31 -2.33
CA PRO A 79 -13.62 0.22 -2.83
C PRO A 79 -14.32 1.01 -1.72
N VAL A 80 -14.48 2.31 -1.95
CA VAL A 80 -15.25 3.21 -1.08
C VAL A 80 -16.53 3.62 -1.77
N SER A 81 -17.54 3.99 -0.99
CA SER A 81 -18.81 4.47 -1.55
C SER A 81 -18.57 5.75 -2.37
N PRO A 82 -19.12 5.84 -3.60
CA PRO A 82 -19.07 7.08 -4.38
C PRO A 82 -19.68 8.27 -3.66
N ALA A 83 -20.62 8.03 -2.72
CA ALA A 83 -21.32 9.09 -1.99
C ALA A 83 -20.42 9.86 -1.00
N ILE A 84 -19.22 9.36 -0.70
CA ILE A 84 -18.21 10.11 0.07
C ILE A 84 -17.41 10.96 -0.92
N HIS A 85 -18.05 12.01 -1.44
CA HIS A 85 -17.38 13.13 -2.06
C HIS A 85 -17.22 14.20 -0.98
N ARG A 86 -15.98 14.47 -0.55
CA ARG A 86 -15.64 15.78 0.02
C ARG A 86 -15.29 16.71 -1.12
#